data_AF-A0A4Y9FQD1-F1
#
_entry.id   AF-A0A4Y9FQD1-F1
#
_cell.length_a   1.000
_cell.length_b   1.000
_cell.length_c   1.000
_cell.angle_alpha   90.00
_cell.angle_beta   90.00
_cell.angle_gamma   90.00
#
_symmetry.space_group_name_H-M   'P 1'
#
loop_
_entity.id
_entity.type
_entity.pdbx_description
1 polymer ?
#
loop_
_entity_poly.entity_id
_entity_poly.type
_entity_poly.pdbx_seq_one_letter_code
_entity_poly.pdbx_strand_id
1 'polypeptide(L)'
;MSEFKTIETQKELDRIISERLARQKNRFMDYDQLKDRVEELETENLGLNSAVTAFKQESASYSKQIEDLEEKVASYEQTILRTRIALQNGLPYDLADRLRGNDEAELIADAEWLSGFLNRQSTAAIER
;
A
#
# COMPACT_ATOMS: atom_id res chain seq x y z
N MET A 1 9.38 -66.03 -10.36
CA MET A 1 7.94 -66.24 -10.13
C MET A 1 7.84 -67.24 -8.99
N SER A 2 7.27 -66.85 -7.84
CA SER A 2 7.11 -67.79 -6.73
C SER A 2 6.07 -68.84 -7.15
N GLU A 3 6.40 -70.12 -7.01
CA GLU A 3 5.42 -71.20 -7.16
C GLU A 3 4.30 -71.05 -6.13
N PHE A 4 3.07 -71.39 -6.53
CA PHE A 4 1.91 -71.34 -5.65
C PHE A 4 2.05 -72.43 -4.56
N LYS A 5 2.12 -72.00 -3.31
CA LYS A 5 2.11 -72.91 -2.16
C LYS A 5 0.69 -72.99 -1.59
N THR A 6 0.11 -74.19 -1.59
CA THR A 6 -1.18 -74.47 -0.95
C THR A 6 -1.10 -74.22 0.55
N ILE A 7 -2.11 -73.54 1.10
CA ILE A 7 -2.24 -73.31 2.54
C ILE A 7 -2.95 -74.52 3.13
N GLU A 8 -2.31 -75.22 4.05
CA GLU A 8 -2.80 -76.50 4.58
C GLU A 8 -3.47 -76.36 5.95
N THR A 9 -3.31 -75.21 6.60
CA THR A 9 -3.86 -74.95 7.94
C THR A 9 -4.47 -73.56 8.08
N GLN A 10 -5.52 -73.45 8.91
CA GLN A 10 -6.14 -72.17 9.24
C GLN A 10 -5.13 -71.19 9.86
N LYS A 11 -4.20 -71.70 10.68
CA LYS A 11 -3.16 -70.91 11.33
C LYS A 11 -2.20 -70.26 10.32
N GLU A 12 -1.87 -70.95 9.24
CA GLU A 12 -1.06 -70.37 8.15
C GLU A 12 -1.83 -69.31 7.37
N LEU A 13 -3.12 -69.54 7.11
CA LEU A 13 -3.99 -68.55 6.47
C LEU A 13 -4.07 -67.26 7.31
N ASP A 14 -4.36 -67.39 8.61
CA ASP A 14 -4.48 -66.25 9.53
C ASP A 14 -3.17 -65.47 9.62
N ARG A 15 -2.03 -66.16 9.62
CA ARG A 15 -0.70 -65.54 9.60
C ARG A 15 -0.48 -64.70 8.33
N ILE A 16 -0.74 -65.27 7.15
CA ILE A 16 -0.53 -64.59 5.86
C ILE A 16 -1.44 -63.37 5.74
N ILE A 17 -2.71 -63.50 6.17
CA ILE A 17 -3.67 -62.40 6.18
C ILE A 17 -3.19 -61.30 7.15
N SER A 18 -2.76 -61.67 8.35
CA SER A 18 -2.26 -60.73 9.35
C SER A 18 -1.03 -59.97 8.86
N GLU A 19 -0.06 -60.65 8.24
CA GLU A 19 1.11 -60.01 7.64
C GLU A 19 0.71 -59.05 6.50
N ARG A 20 -0.27 -59.42 5.67
CA ARG A 20 -0.75 -58.57 4.57
C ARG A 20 -1.49 -57.34 5.10
N LEU A 21 -2.31 -57.49 6.14
CA LEU A 21 -2.99 -56.40 6.82
C LEU A 21 -2.00 -55.46 7.52
N ALA A 22 -0.97 -56.00 8.18
CA ALA A 22 0.08 -55.20 8.79
C ALA A 22 0.84 -54.37 7.76
N ARG A 23 1.20 -54.97 6.61
CA ARG A 23 1.80 -54.25 5.48
C ARG A 23 0.88 -53.14 4.96
N GLN A 24 -0.42 -53.38 4.87
CA GLN A 24 -1.37 -52.35 4.44
C GLN A 24 -1.49 -51.22 5.48
N LYS A 25 -1.65 -51.53 6.76
CA LYS A 25 -1.72 -50.53 7.83
C LYS A 25 -0.47 -49.66 7.86
N ASN A 26 0.72 -50.26 7.78
CA ASN A 26 1.99 -49.52 7.74
C ASN A 26 2.11 -48.56 6.56
N ARG A 27 1.45 -48.84 5.42
CA ARG A 27 1.47 -47.92 4.27
C ARG A 27 0.64 -46.66 4.48
N PHE A 28 -0.29 -46.66 5.43
CA PHE A 28 -1.20 -45.56 5.71
C PHE A 28 -1.09 -45.07 7.16
N MET A 29 -0.03 -45.45 7.88
CA MET A 29 0.17 -45.05 9.27
C MET A 29 0.20 -43.52 9.45
N ASP A 30 0.72 -42.81 8.45
CA ASP A 30 0.90 -41.36 8.53
C ASP A 30 -0.27 -40.59 7.88
N TYR A 31 -1.31 -41.29 7.42
CA TYR A 31 -2.41 -40.68 6.68
C TYR A 31 -3.17 -39.64 7.52
N ASP A 32 -3.47 -39.98 8.77
CA ASP A 32 -4.19 -39.07 9.67
C ASP A 32 -3.34 -37.83 9.97
N GLN A 33 -2.03 -37.99 10.19
CA GLN A 33 -1.11 -36.87 10.39
C GLN A 33 -1.01 -35.96 9.16
N LEU A 34 -0.96 -36.56 7.96
CA LEU A 34 -0.92 -35.80 6.72
C LEU A 34 -2.23 -35.02 6.51
N LYS A 35 -3.37 -35.64 6.84
CA LYS A 35 -4.68 -35.01 6.75
C LYS A 35 -4.77 -33.80 7.69
N ASP A 36 -4.40 -33.98 8.96
CA ASP A 36 -4.38 -32.89 9.95
C ASP A 36 -3.48 -31.73 9.49
N ARG A 37 -2.30 -32.06 8.94
CA ARG A 37 -1.37 -31.04 8.44
C ARG A 37 -1.93 -30.28 7.23
N VAL A 38 -2.66 -30.95 6.34
CA VAL A 38 -3.31 -30.30 5.20
C VAL A 38 -4.41 -29.36 5.68
N GLU A 39 -5.27 -29.79 6.61
CA GLU A 39 -6.32 -28.92 7.18
C GLU A 39 -5.74 -27.70 7.89
N GLU A 40 -4.64 -27.86 8.63
CA GLU A 40 -3.90 -26.77 9.27
C GLU A 40 -3.33 -25.78 8.23
N LEU A 41 -2.65 -26.29 7.19
CA LEU A 41 -2.08 -25.47 6.12
C LEU A 41 -3.14 -24.75 5.28
N GLU A 42 -4.29 -25.36 5.06
CA GLU A 42 -5.43 -24.72 4.38
C GLU A 42 -5.97 -23.57 5.23
N THR A 43 -6.14 -23.80 6.53
CA THR A 43 -6.60 -22.77 7.48
C THR A 43 -5.60 -21.61 7.57
N GLU A 44 -4.29 -21.91 7.66
CA GLU A 44 -3.23 -20.91 7.67
C GLU A 44 -3.20 -20.12 6.35
N ASN A 45 -3.30 -20.79 5.20
CA ASN A 45 -3.35 -20.12 3.89
C ASN A 45 -4.56 -19.19 3.77
N LEU A 46 -5.74 -19.60 4.27
CA LEU A 46 -6.91 -18.72 4.27
C LEU A 46 -6.68 -17.49 5.14
N GLY A 47 -6.13 -17.68 6.35
CA GLY A 47 -5.78 -16.58 7.26
C GLY A 47 -4.76 -15.61 6.66
N LEU A 48 -3.69 -16.14 6.07
CA LEU A 48 -2.66 -15.35 5.39
C LEU A 48 -3.22 -14.60 4.19
N ASN A 49 -4.05 -15.23 3.37
CA ASN A 49 -4.69 -14.56 2.23
C ASN A 49 -5.59 -13.41 2.70
N SER A 50 -6.40 -13.60 3.75
CA SER A 50 -7.22 -12.53 4.34
C SER A 50 -6.37 -11.39 4.92
N ALA A 51 -5.25 -11.70 5.56
CA ALA A 51 -4.33 -10.68 6.08
C ALA A 51 -3.69 -9.88 4.93
N VAL A 52 -3.28 -10.56 3.85
CA VAL A 52 -2.69 -9.92 2.67
C VAL A 52 -3.70 -9.01 1.97
N THR A 53 -4.97 -9.42 1.83
CA THR A 53 -5.99 -8.57 1.21
C THR A 53 -6.28 -7.34 2.06
N ALA A 54 -6.39 -7.49 3.39
CA ALA A 54 -6.56 -6.36 4.31
C ALA A 54 -5.37 -5.39 4.24
N PHE A 55 -4.14 -5.91 4.28
CA PHE A 55 -2.93 -5.10 4.19
C PHE A 55 -2.83 -4.34 2.87
N LYS A 56 -3.21 -4.95 1.74
CA LYS A 56 -3.25 -4.27 0.44
C LYS A 56 -4.26 -3.12 0.41
N GLN A 57 -5.43 -3.31 1.01
CA GLN A 57 -6.44 -2.25 1.10
C GLN A 57 -5.95 -1.09 1.98
N GLU A 58 -5.34 -1.41 3.12
CA GLU A 58 -4.80 -0.41 4.03
C GLU A 58 -3.65 0.37 3.38
N SER A 59 -2.72 -0.33 2.72
CA SER A 59 -1.63 0.28 1.96
C SER A 59 -2.14 1.23 0.88
N ALA A 60 -3.18 0.85 0.13
CA ALA A 60 -3.77 1.73 -0.88
C ALA A 60 -4.42 2.98 -0.25
N SER A 61 -5.03 2.84 0.92
CA SER A 61 -5.56 3.98 1.68
C SER A 61 -4.45 4.92 2.13
N TYR A 62 -3.34 4.40 2.66
CA TYR A 62 -2.20 5.22 3.06
C TYR A 62 -1.55 5.92 1.87
N SER A 63 -1.37 5.24 0.73
CA SER A 63 -0.84 5.88 -0.48
C SER A 63 -1.68 7.09 -0.90
N LYS A 64 -3.02 6.95 -0.88
CA LYS A 64 -3.91 8.08 -1.19
C LYS A 64 -3.79 9.22 -0.16
N GLN A 65 -3.70 8.89 1.13
CA GLN A 65 -3.51 9.90 2.17
C GLN A 65 -2.18 10.65 2.01
N ILE A 66 -1.13 9.96 1.58
CA ILE A 66 0.18 10.57 1.29
C ILE A 66 0.05 11.53 0.12
N GLU A 67 -0.55 11.13 -1.00
CA GLU A 67 -0.80 12.00 -2.15
C GLU A 67 -1.61 13.25 -1.76
N ASP A 68 -2.71 13.09 -1.03
CA ASP A 68 -3.54 14.21 -0.54
C ASP A 68 -2.75 15.16 0.39
N LEU A 69 -1.82 14.64 1.20
CA LEU A 69 -0.97 15.44 2.08
C LEU A 69 0.14 16.14 1.31
N GLU A 70 0.77 15.48 0.34
CA GLU A 70 1.79 16.08 -0.53
C GLU A 70 1.21 17.25 -1.33
N GLU A 71 0.00 17.11 -1.88
CA GLU A 71 -0.70 18.19 -2.57
C GLU A 71 -0.97 19.39 -1.65
N LYS A 72 -1.39 19.13 -0.40
CA LYS A 72 -1.61 20.19 0.59
C LYS A 72 -0.31 20.89 0.96
N VAL A 73 0.77 20.14 1.17
CA VAL A 73 2.10 20.69 1.48
C VAL A 73 2.57 21.58 0.33
N ALA A 74 2.49 21.11 -0.92
CA ALA A 74 2.87 21.90 -2.09
C ALA A 74 2.04 23.19 -2.22
N SER A 75 0.74 23.12 -1.95
CA SER A 75 -0.15 24.30 -1.93
C SER A 75 0.24 25.31 -0.85
N TYR A 76 0.55 24.84 0.36
CA TYR A 76 1.02 25.71 1.44
C TYR A 76 2.38 26.33 1.14
N GLU A 77 3.32 25.56 0.60
CA GLU A 77 4.63 26.05 0.19
C GLU A 77 4.52 27.16 -0.87
N GLN A 78 3.66 26.97 -1.88
CA GLN A 78 3.38 28.00 -2.88
C GLN A 78 2.76 29.26 -2.27
N THR A 79 1.80 29.09 -1.36
CA THR A 79 1.15 30.21 -0.67
C THR A 79 2.18 31.02 0.13
N ILE A 80 3.03 30.33 0.90
CA ILE A 80 4.10 30.96 1.68
C ILE A 80 5.09 31.70 0.77
N LEU A 81 5.47 31.11 -0.36
CA LEU A 81 6.36 31.75 -1.33
C LEU A 81 5.73 33.04 -1.88
N ARG A 82 4.47 32.98 -2.32
CA ARG A 82 3.72 34.16 -2.80
C ARG A 82 3.61 35.25 -1.74
N THR A 83 3.28 34.89 -0.51
CA THR A 83 3.23 35.84 0.62
C THR A 83 4.58 36.48 0.85
N ARG A 84 5.67 35.71 0.87
CA ARG A 84 7.02 36.24 1.07
C ARG A 84 7.39 37.24 -0.01
N ILE A 85 7.15 36.91 -1.27
CA ILE A 85 7.46 37.76 -2.42
C ILE A 85 6.61 39.04 -2.40
N ALA A 86 5.31 38.93 -2.10
CA ALA A 86 4.43 40.09 -1.96
C ALA A 86 4.95 41.06 -0.90
N LEU A 87 5.28 40.56 0.29
CA LEU A 87 5.81 41.38 1.40
C LEU A 87 7.17 42.01 1.05
N GLN A 88 8.05 41.28 0.38
CA GLN A 88 9.35 41.80 -0.07
C GLN A 88 9.21 42.95 -1.08
N ASN A 89 8.19 42.89 -1.93
CA ASN A 89 7.90 43.92 -2.94
C ASN A 89 6.93 45.01 -2.44
N GLY A 90 6.64 45.06 -1.14
CA GLY A 90 5.79 46.08 -0.53
C GLY A 90 4.31 45.97 -0.92
N LEU A 91 3.87 44.81 -1.42
CA LEU A 91 2.47 44.55 -1.71
C LEU A 91 1.71 44.17 -0.43
N PRO A 92 0.46 44.64 -0.26
CA PRO A 92 -0.42 44.16 0.79
C PRO A 92 -0.55 42.63 0.77
N TYR A 93 -0.70 42.03 1.96
CA TYR A 93 -0.88 40.59 2.12
C TYR A 93 -2.03 40.03 1.26
N ASP A 94 -3.14 40.77 1.17
CA ASP A 94 -4.31 40.38 0.38
C ASP A 94 -4.04 40.25 -1.13
N LEU A 95 -2.93 40.82 -1.62
CA LEU A 95 -2.51 40.70 -3.01
C LEU A 95 -1.52 39.55 -3.25
N ALA A 96 -1.02 38.89 -2.19
CA ALA A 96 -0.11 37.75 -2.34
C ALA A 96 -0.75 36.62 -3.17
N ASP A 97 -2.03 36.32 -2.92
CA ASP A 97 -2.77 35.29 -3.66
C ASP A 97 -3.03 35.66 -5.13
N ARG A 98 -2.81 36.93 -5.51
CA ARG A 98 -2.99 37.41 -6.88
C ARG A 98 -1.73 37.29 -7.73
N LEU A 99 -0.57 37.03 -7.11
CA LEU A 99 0.69 36.85 -7.84
C LEU A 99 0.60 35.65 -8.78
N ARG A 100 1.02 35.86 -10.03
CA ARG A 100 1.02 34.84 -11.08
C ARG A 100 2.44 34.43 -11.41
N GLY A 101 2.67 33.13 -11.42
CA GLY A 101 3.97 32.54 -11.71
C GLY A 101 4.06 31.14 -11.16
N ASN A 102 4.84 30.29 -11.83
CA ASN A 102 5.11 28.92 -11.40
C ASN A 102 6.47 28.79 -10.68
N ASP A 103 7.35 29.78 -10.83
CA ASP A 103 8.64 29.85 -10.17
C ASP A 103 8.83 31.20 -9.43
N GLU A 104 9.89 31.26 -8.61
CA GLU A 104 10.20 32.44 -7.80
C GLU A 104 10.50 33.67 -8.67
N ALA A 105 11.14 33.49 -9.83
CA ALA A 105 11.50 34.59 -10.71
C ALA A 105 10.27 35.23 -11.38
N GLU A 106 9.33 34.41 -11.88
CA GLU A 106 8.05 34.87 -12.44
C GLU A 106 7.22 35.59 -11.38
N LEU A 107 7.15 35.04 -10.16
CA LEU A 107 6.43 35.66 -9.06
C LEU A 107 7.03 37.00 -8.63
N ILE A 108 8.37 37.13 -8.61
CA ILE A 108 9.04 38.40 -8.33
C ILE A 108 8.73 39.42 -9.43
N ALA A 109 8.85 39.05 -10.70
CA ALA A 109 8.57 39.94 -11.81
C ALA A 109 7.12 40.46 -11.79
N ASP A 110 6.15 39.59 -11.50
CA ASP A 110 4.74 39.97 -11.37
C ASP A 110 4.52 40.90 -10.16
N ALA A 111 5.20 40.63 -9.04
CA ALA A 111 5.11 41.47 -7.84
C ALA A 111 5.71 42.88 -8.06
N GLU A 112 6.84 42.98 -8.76
CA GLU A 112 7.45 44.25 -9.16
C GLU A 112 6.53 45.04 -10.11
N TRP A 113 5.90 44.36 -11.07
CA TRP A 113 4.95 44.99 -11.99
C TRP A 113 3.72 45.53 -11.25
N LEU A 114 3.12 44.73 -10.36
CA LEU A 114 1.95 45.12 -9.57
C LEU A 114 2.26 46.27 -8.61
N SER A 115 3.38 46.21 -7.89
CA SER A 115 3.78 47.28 -6.97
C SER A 115 4.03 48.59 -7.72
N GLY A 116 4.70 48.53 -8.88
CA GLY A 116 4.89 49.68 -9.77
C GLY A 116 3.59 50.24 -10.34
N PHE A 117 2.57 49.41 -10.59
CA PHE A 117 1.25 49.86 -11.01
C PHE A 117 0.51 50.59 -9.87
N LEU A 118 0.49 50.01 -8.67
CA LEU A 118 -0.18 50.59 -7.50
C LEU A 118 0.43 51.93 -7.08
N ASN A 119 1.76 52.04 -7.12
CA ASN A 119 2.46 53.29 -6.80
C ASN A 119 2.08 54.41 -7.78
N ARG A 120 2.00 54.11 -9.09
CA ARG A 120 1.56 55.09 -10.11
C ARG A 120 0.10 55.52 -9.94
N GLN A 121 -0.77 54.60 -9.52
CA GLN A 121 -2.18 54.89 -9.30
C GLN A 121 -2.38 55.72 -8.02
N SER A 122 -1.59 55.47 -6.98
CA SER A 122 -1.56 56.27 -5.75
C SER A 122 -1.11 57.70 -6.03
N THR A 123 -0.04 57.91 -6.81
CA THR A 123 0.43 59.26 -7.15
C THR A 123 -0.59 60.04 -7.98
N ALA A 124 -1.26 59.38 -8.95
CA ALA A 124 -2.28 60.01 -9.79
C ALA A 124 -3.58 60.38 -9.03
N ALA A 125 -3.86 59.73 -7.90
CA ALA A 125 -5.00 60.04 -7.05
C ALA A 125 -4.76 61.23 -6.10
N ILE A 126 -3.50 61.55 -5.81
CA ILE A 126 -3.12 62.68 -4.94
C ILE A 126 -3.06 64.01 -5.74
N GLU A 127 -2.83 63.94 -7.05
CA GLU A 127 -2.75 65.11 -7.96
C GLU A 127 -4.11 65.58 -8.52
N ARG A 128 -5.23 65.00 -8.08
CA ARG A 128 -6.61 65.40 -8.44
C ARG A 128 -7.33 66.03 -7.27
#